data_AF-A0A1I8BW17-F1
#
_entry.id   AF-A0A1I8BW17-F1
#
_cell.length_a   1.000
_cell.length_b   1.000
_cell.length_c   1.000
_cell.angle_alpha   90.00
_cell.angle_beta   90.00
_cell.angle_gamma   90.00
#
_symmetry.space_group_name_H-M   'P 1'
#
loop_
_entity.id
_entity.type
_entity.pdbx_description
1 polymer ?
#
loop_
_entity_poly.entity_id
_entity_poly.type
_entity_poly.pdbx_seq_one_letter_code
_entity_poly.pdbx_strand_id
1 'polypeptide(L)'
;MAILFSYFPNSVYATNGVYLFDNLYSVSSFKCLKEYPIDFAIVRGCGKNTELNIINAQAAGINDVDIYFPPCVQCRTSGSR
;
A
#
# COMPACT_ATOMS: atom_id res chain seq x y z
N MET A 1 37.33 -18.01 -19.87
CA MET A 1 36.56 -16.90 -19.27
C MET A 1 35.25 -17.49 -18.76
N ALA A 2 35.20 -17.86 -17.48
CA ALA A 2 34.02 -18.49 -16.89
C ALA A 2 33.04 -17.39 -16.50
N ILE A 3 31.83 -17.42 -17.08
CA ILE A 3 30.74 -16.52 -16.71
C ILE A 3 30.07 -17.14 -15.48
N LEU A 4 30.34 -16.56 -14.31
CA LEU A 4 29.61 -16.87 -13.08
C LEU A 4 28.19 -16.33 -13.21
N PHE A 5 27.21 -17.21 -13.40
CA PHE A 5 25.81 -16.89 -13.20
C PHE A 5 25.57 -16.71 -11.69
N SER A 6 25.50 -15.46 -11.25
CA SER A 6 25.04 -15.11 -9.91
C SER A 6 23.57 -15.53 -9.77
N TYR A 7 23.32 -16.66 -9.11
CA TYR A 7 21.99 -17.08 -8.70
C TYR A 7 21.53 -16.08 -7.62
N PHE A 8 20.52 -15.26 -7.90
CA PHE A 8 19.86 -14.41 -6.89
C PHE A 8 18.75 -15.26 -6.24
N PRO A 9 18.96 -15.91 -5.07
CA PRO A 9 18.02 -16.91 -4.57
C PRO A 9 16.82 -16.31 -3.84
N ASN A 10 16.70 -14.98 -3.79
CA ASN A 10 15.78 -14.31 -2.85
C ASN A 10 15.01 -13.17 -3.54
N SER A 11 14.29 -13.47 -4.62
CA SER A 11 13.19 -12.60 -5.03
C SER A 11 12.03 -12.80 -4.03
N VAL A 12 12.01 -11.99 -2.97
CA VAL A 12 10.83 -11.88 -2.10
C VAL A 12 9.78 -11.10 -2.88
N TYR A 13 8.86 -11.81 -3.51
CA TYR A 13 7.70 -11.20 -4.13
C TYR A 13 6.72 -10.82 -3.02
N ALA A 14 6.40 -9.54 -2.90
CA ALA A 14 5.27 -9.09 -2.10
C ALA A 14 4.00 -9.70 -2.72
N THR A 15 3.37 -10.66 -2.04
CA THR A 15 2.25 -11.46 -2.61
C THR A 15 0.93 -11.19 -1.93
N ASN A 16 0.96 -10.69 -0.69
CA ASN A 16 -0.23 -10.42 0.08
C ASN A 16 -0.28 -8.93 0.41
N GLY A 17 -1.38 -8.28 0.04
CA GLY A 17 -1.57 -6.87 0.30
C GLY A 17 -2.95 -6.55 0.85
N VAL A 18 -3.06 -5.36 1.44
CA VAL A 18 -4.34 -4.79 1.86
C VAL A 18 -4.76 -3.68 0.90
N TYR A 19 -6.05 -3.61 0.55
CA TYR A 19 -6.61 -2.50 -0.20
C TYR A 19 -7.40 -1.55 0.72
N LEU A 20 -7.07 -0.25 0.65
CA LEU A 20 -7.71 0.78 1.44
C LEU A 20 -8.67 1.62 0.59
N PHE A 21 -9.93 1.64 1.01
CA PHE A 21 -10.92 2.61 0.55
C PHE A 21 -10.70 4.00 1.19
N ASP A 22 -11.66 4.92 1.07
CA ASP A 22 -11.55 6.31 1.50
C ASP A 22 -11.53 6.57 3.03
N ASN A 23 -11.57 5.52 3.85
CA ASN A 23 -11.48 5.69 5.30
C ASN A 23 -10.08 6.14 5.71
N LEU A 24 -10.01 6.93 6.79
CA LEU A 24 -8.74 7.22 7.44
C LEU A 24 -8.42 6.08 8.41
N TYR A 25 -7.29 5.41 8.20
CA TYR A 25 -6.81 4.37 9.09
C TYR A 25 -5.64 4.90 9.92
N SER A 26 -5.66 4.61 11.22
CA SER A 26 -4.59 5.02 12.14
C SER A 26 -3.36 4.11 11.98
N VAL A 27 -2.21 4.56 12.50
CA VAL A 27 -1.01 3.73 12.61
C VAL A 27 -1.30 2.41 13.36
N SER A 28 -2.16 2.44 14.38
CA SER A 28 -2.53 1.22 15.12
C SER A 28 -3.32 0.23 14.27
N SER A 29 -4.19 0.70 13.36
CA SER A 29 -4.88 -0.18 12.41
C SER A 29 -3.91 -0.92 11.51
N PHE A 30 -2.88 -0.25 11.00
CA PHE A 30 -1.85 -0.89 10.18
C PHE A 30 -0.95 -1.83 10.98
N LYS A 31 -0.65 -1.51 12.25
CA LYS A 31 0.13 -2.41 13.12
C LYS A 31 -0.60 -3.72 13.39
N CYS A 32 -1.93 -3.71 13.46
CA CYS A 32 -2.74 -4.94 13.58
C CYS A 32 -2.53 -5.87 12.38
N LEU A 33 -2.21 -5.34 11.19
CA LEU A 33 -1.94 -6.15 10.01
C LEU A 33 -0.62 -6.94 10.09
N LYS A 34 0.28 -6.65 11.04
CA LYS A 34 1.51 -7.43 11.24
C LYS A 34 1.29 -8.85 11.73
N GLU A 35 0.11 -9.14 12.29
CA GLU A 35 -0.28 -10.52 12.64
C GLU A 35 -0.60 -11.35 11.39
N TYR A 36 -0.71 -10.69 10.23
CA TYR A 36 -0.95 -11.30 8.93
C TYR A 36 0.32 -11.15 8.06
N PRO A 37 0.54 -12.05 7.10
CA PRO A 37 1.69 -11.97 6.19
C PRO A 37 1.45 -10.89 5.13
N ILE A 38 1.20 -9.64 5.52
CA ILE A 38 0.97 -8.51 4.60
C ILE A 38 2.31 -7.87 4.23
N ASP A 39 2.59 -7.84 2.93
CA ASP A 39 3.82 -7.32 2.35
C ASP A 39 3.64 -5.87 1.85
N PHE A 40 2.44 -5.52 1.35
CA PHE A 40 2.17 -4.21 0.75
C PHE A 40 0.76 -3.66 1.08
N ALA A 41 0.58 -2.35 0.87
CA ALA A 41 -0.73 -1.70 0.94
C ALA A 41 -1.04 -0.97 -0.36
N ILE A 42 -2.28 -1.07 -0.83
CA ILE A 42 -2.78 -0.27 -1.96
C ILE A 42 -3.75 0.77 -1.40
N VAL A 43 -3.43 2.04 -1.60
CA VAL A 43 -4.26 3.18 -1.18
C VAL A 43 -5.03 3.71 -2.39
N ARG A 44 -6.33 3.97 -2.23
CA ARG A 44 -7.09 4.64 -3.28
C ARG A 44 -6.56 6.05 -3.52
N GLY A 45 -6.18 6.38 -4.75
CA GLY A 45 -5.55 7.64 -5.16
C GLY A 45 -6.44 8.87 -5.13
N CYS A 46 -7.75 8.67 -5.02
CA CYS A 46 -8.75 9.74 -5.13
C CYS A 46 -9.54 9.99 -3.84
N GLY A 47 -9.04 9.50 -2.70
CA GLY A 47 -9.63 9.73 -1.40
C GLY A 47 -9.07 10.99 -0.74
N LYS A 48 -9.86 11.65 0.09
CA LYS A 48 -9.39 12.78 0.94
C LYS A 48 -8.31 12.37 1.95
N ASN A 49 -8.17 11.08 2.22
CA ASN A 49 -7.28 10.51 3.23
C ASN A 49 -6.07 9.79 2.62
N THR A 50 -5.86 9.87 1.29
CA THR A 50 -4.81 9.09 0.60
C THR A 50 -3.43 9.35 1.19
N GLU A 51 -3.03 10.62 1.29
CA GLU A 51 -1.72 11.01 1.82
C GLU A 51 -1.53 10.53 3.27
N LEU A 52 -2.52 10.76 4.13
CA LEU A 52 -2.45 10.34 5.54
C LEU A 52 -2.39 8.81 5.69
N ASN A 53 -3.09 8.05 4.85
CA ASN A 53 -3.02 6.60 4.87
C ASN A 53 -1.65 6.08 4.43
N ILE A 54 -1.01 6.72 3.44
CA ILE A 54 0.36 6.37 3.04
C ILE A 54 1.32 6.59 4.21
N ILE A 55 1.27 7.79 4.83
CA ILE A 55 2.11 8.14 5.99
C ILE A 55 1.89 7.15 7.14
N ASN A 56 0.63 6.83 7.46
CA ASN A 56 0.32 5.94 8.57
C ASN A 56 0.74 4.49 8.31
N ALA A 57 0.64 4.00 7.06
CA ALA A 57 1.10 2.67 6.67
C ALA A 57 2.63 2.55 6.78
N GLN A 58 3.36 3.54 6.28
CA GLN A 58 4.81 3.61 6.37
C GLN A 58 5.29 3.72 7.83
N ALA A 59 4.64 4.55 8.64
CA ALA A 59 4.92 4.65 10.08
C ALA A 59 4.63 3.35 10.85
N ALA A 60 3.77 2.48 10.32
CA ALA A 60 3.53 1.14 10.87
C ALA A 60 4.55 0.10 10.38
N GLY A 61 5.36 0.41 9.37
CA GLY A 61 6.38 -0.47 8.80
C GLY A 61 5.94 -1.26 7.57
N ILE A 62 4.84 -0.86 6.91
CA ILE A 62 4.49 -1.34 5.57
C ILE A 62 5.25 -0.45 4.58
N ASN A 63 6.36 -0.96 4.04
CA ASN A 63 7.27 -0.16 3.21
C ASN A 63 6.78 -0.03 1.76
N ASP A 64 6.11 -1.06 1.25
CA ASP A 64 5.57 -1.09 -0.11
C ASP A 64 4.13 -0.57 -0.09
N VAL A 65 3.95 0.70 -0.45
CA VAL A 65 2.65 1.36 -0.52
C VAL A 65 2.39 1.88 -1.92
N ASP A 66 1.47 1.24 -2.63
CA ASP A 66 1.05 1.58 -3.97
C ASP A 66 -0.25 2.38 -3.97
N ILE A 67 -0.52 3.07 -5.08
CA ILE A 67 -1.71 3.89 -5.25
C ILE A 67 -2.58 3.31 -6.37
N TYR A 68 -3.84 3.00 -6.05
CA TYR A 68 -4.82 2.57 -7.04
C TYR A 68 -5.68 3.74 -7.51
N PHE A 69 -5.65 4.00 -8.82
CA PHE A 69 -6.56 4.90 -9.49
C PHE A 69 -7.67 4.10 -10.16
N PRO A 70 -8.93 4.21 -9.70
CA PRO A 70 -10.03 3.50 -10.34
C PRO A 70 -10.30 4.06 -11.75
N PRO A 71 -10.57 3.18 -12.74
CA PRO A 71 -10.70 3.60 -14.13
C PRO A 71 -11.96 4.45 -14.33
N CYS A 72 -11.77 5.67 -14.86
CA CYS A 72 -12.82 6.57 -15.35
C CYS A 72 -13.95 6.95 -14.37
N VAL A 73 -13.80 6.72 -13.06
CA VAL A 73 -14.69 7.29 -12.04
C VAL A 73 -14.13 8.63 -11.61
N GLN A 74 -14.97 9.67 -11.68
CA GLN A 74 -14.63 10.97 -11.11
C GLN A 74 -14.26 10.79 -9.65
N CYS A 75 -13.10 11.33 -9.27
CA CYS A 75 -12.71 11.50 -7.88
C CYS A 75 -13.79 12.37 -7.22
N ARG A 76 -14.77 11.74 -6.56
CA ARG A 76 -15.76 12.49 -5.77
C ARG A 76 -15.00 13.14 -4.62
N THR A 77 -14.56 14.37 -4.84
CA THR A 77 -14.21 15.27 -3.75
C THR A 77 -15.47 15.40 -2.90
N SER A 78 -15.47 14.79 -1.73
CA SER A 78 -16.50 15.02 -0.73
C SER A 78 -16.37 16.47 -0.27
N GLY A 79 -16.94 17.39 -1.05
CA GLY A 79 -16.74 18.84 -0.95
C GLY A 79 -17.49 19.71 -1.96
N SER A 80 -18.17 19.16 -2.97
CA SER A 80 -19.14 19.96 -3.77
C SER A 80 -20.56 19.81 -3.20
N ARG A 81 -20.90 20.67 -2.24
CA ARG A 81 -22.28 21.09 -1.99
C ARG A 81 -22.32 22.59 -2.09
#